data_AF-A0A933DXZ4-F1
#
_entry.id   AF-A0A933DXZ4-F1
#
_cell.length_a   1.000
_cell.length_b   1.000
_cell.length_c   1.000
_cell.angle_alpha   90.00
_cell.angle_beta   90.00
_cell.angle_gamma   90.00
#
_symmetry.space_group_name_H-M   'P 1'
#
loop_
_entity.id
_entity.type
_entity.pdbx_description
1 polymer ?
#
loop_
_entity_poly.entity_id
_entity_poly.type
_entity_poly.pdbx_seq_one_letter_code
_entity_poly.pdbx_strand_id
1 'polypeptide(L)' 'MGHRKDRERYEALKRLNPEYKGFRGYDAGPGQPSLQAVTCAVCGRKRNIPVGVAASQGERYVCQRCQEDGKG' A
#
# COMPACT_ATOMS: atom_id res chain seq x y z
N MET A 1 22.21 21.32 -13.74
CA MET A 1 20.96 21.71 -14.44
C MET A 1 19.82 20.78 -14.02
N GLY A 2 19.03 21.14 -13.01
CA GLY A 2 17.92 20.29 -12.55
C GLY A 2 16.87 21.05 -11.73
N HIS A 3 17.32 21.92 -10.82
CA HIS A 3 16.44 22.68 -9.92
C HIS A 3 15.58 23.75 -10.62
N ARG A 4 16.07 24.36 -11.71
CA ARG A 4 15.35 25.43 -12.42
C ARG A 4 14.12 24.88 -13.18
N LYS A 5 14.33 23.78 -13.90
CA LYS A 5 13.28 23.10 -14.70
C LYS A 5 12.21 22.46 -13.81
N ASP A 6 12.57 21.99 -12.61
CA ASP A 6 11.61 21.49 -11.62
C ASP A 6 10.71 22.62 -11.09
N ARG A 7 11.30 23.80 -10.82
CA ARG A 7 10.55 24.98 -10.37
C ARG A 7 9.54 25.45 -11.43
N GLU A 8 9.98 25.58 -12.68
CA GLU A 8 9.10 26.00 -13.80
C GLU A 8 7.94 25.02 -13.99
N ARG A 9 8.19 23.70 -13.87
CA ARG A 9 7.14 22.68 -13.93
C ARG A 9 6.13 22.82 -12.78
N TYR A 10 6.61 23.04 -11.57
CA TYR A 10 5.77 23.25 -10.40
C TYR A 10 4.87 24.48 -10.54
N GLU A 11 5.43 25.61 -10.98
CA GLU A 11 4.70 26.86 -11.17
C GLU A 11 3.64 26.74 -12.27
N ALA A 12 3.95 26.06 -13.38
CA ALA A 12 2.99 25.79 -14.44
C ALA A 12 1.79 24.96 -13.95
N LEU A 13 2.06 23.90 -13.17
CA LEU A 13 1.01 23.05 -12.62
C LEU A 13 0.18 23.76 -11.54
N LYS A 14 0.80 24.63 -10.75
CA LYS A 14 0.09 25.44 -9.75
C LYS A 14 -0.80 26.53 -10.36
N ARG A 15 -0.44 27.06 -11.53
CA ARG A 15 -1.32 27.97 -12.28
C ARG A 15 -2.57 27.28 -12.81
N LEU A 16 -2.42 26.03 -13.27
CA LEU A 16 -3.56 25.23 -13.76
C LEU A 16 -4.42 24.71 -12.61
N ASN A 17 -3.77 24.31 -11.50
CA ASN A 17 -4.42 23.75 -10.32
C ASN A 17 -3.86 24.47 -9.07
N PRO A 18 -4.57 25.48 -8.52
CA PRO A 18 -4.08 26.26 -7.37
C PRO A 18 -3.72 25.42 -6.14
N GLU A 19 -4.38 24.27 -5.97
CA GLU A 19 -4.14 23.31 -4.90
C GLU A 19 -3.01 22.31 -5.20
N TYR A 20 -2.28 22.47 -6.31
CA TYR A 20 -1.17 21.58 -6.66
C TYR A 20 -0.02 21.66 -5.65
N LYS A 21 0.07 20.65 -4.77
CA LYS A 21 1.08 20.55 -3.71
C LYS A 21 2.46 20.09 -4.21
N GLY A 22 2.58 19.75 -5.50
CA GLY A 22 3.82 19.24 -6.11
C GLY A 22 3.92 17.72 -6.06
N PHE A 23 4.88 17.16 -6.82
CA PHE A 23 5.23 15.74 -6.76
C PHE A 23 6.17 15.48 -5.57
N ARG A 24 5.68 15.66 -4.35
CA ARG A 24 6.24 14.95 -3.20
C ARG A 24 5.40 13.70 -3.06
N GLY A 25 5.92 12.59 -3.58
CA GLY A 25 5.29 11.29 -3.48
C GLY A 25 4.81 11.01 -2.06
N TYR A 26 3.69 10.31 -1.96
CA TYR A 26 2.85 10.15 -0.77
C TYR A 26 2.03 11.39 -0.40
N ASP A 27 1.22 11.87 -1.35
CA ASP A 27 -0.15 12.22 -0.93
C ASP A 27 -0.72 10.92 -0.35
N ALA A 28 -0.86 10.87 0.97
CA ALA A 28 -1.47 9.75 1.64
C ALA A 28 -2.93 9.72 1.18
N GLY A 29 -3.18 9.07 0.04
CA GLY A 29 -4.49 8.56 -0.32
C GLY A 29 -5.09 7.82 0.87
N PRO A 30 -6.42 7.64 0.90
CA PRO A 30 -7.16 7.20 2.09
C PRO A 30 -6.38 6.11 2.81
N GLY A 31 -6.04 6.40 4.08
CA GLY A 31 -4.89 5.85 4.80
C GLY A 31 -4.55 4.41 4.47
N GLN A 32 -3.28 4.15 4.17
CA GLN A 32 -2.79 2.80 3.92
C GLN A 32 -3.37 1.83 4.95
N PRO A 33 -4.03 0.74 4.52
CA PRO A 33 -4.64 -0.18 5.45
C PRO A 33 -3.57 -0.70 6.39
N SER A 34 -3.81 -0.60 7.69
CA SER A 34 -2.92 -1.15 8.69
C SER A 34 -2.73 -2.65 8.41
N LEU A 35 -1.47 -3.09 8.40
CA LEU A 35 -1.11 -4.47 8.13
C LEU A 35 -0.68 -5.15 9.43
N GLN A 36 -1.05 -6.40 9.57
CA GLN A 36 -0.65 -7.26 10.67
C GLN A 36 0.05 -8.51 10.12
N ALA A 37 1.13 -8.90 10.79
CA ALA A 37 1.85 -10.12 10.48
C ALA A 37 1.09 -11.34 11.02
N VAL A 38 0.68 -12.23 10.13
CA VAL A 38 -0.01 -13.50 10.46
C VAL A 38 0.70 -14.67 9.78
N THR A 39 0.76 -15.81 10.44
CA THR A 39 1.37 -17.04 9.92
C THR A 39 0.32 -17.84 9.14
N CYS A 40 0.65 -18.28 7.92
CA CYS A 40 -0.22 -19.18 7.18
C CYS A 40 -0.29 -20.55 7.84
N ALA A 41 -1.50 -21.07 8.09
CA ALA A 41 -1.72 -22.38 8.71
C ALA A 41 -1.19 -23.56 7.86
N VAL A 42 -1.15 -23.39 6.53
CA VAL A 42 -0.77 -24.47 5.60
C VAL A 42 0.74 -24.53 5.35
N CYS A 43 1.37 -23.38 5.06
CA CYS A 43 2.80 -23.34 4.70
C CYS A 43 3.71 -22.74 5.78
N GLY A 44 3.17 -22.32 6.93
CA GLY A 44 3.95 -21.75 8.04
C GLY A 44 4.64 -20.41 7.75
N ARG A 45 4.42 -19.81 6.57
CA ARG A 45 5.05 -18.53 6.17
C ARG A 45 4.28 -17.33 6.73
N LYS A 46 5.01 -16.37 7.29
CA LYS A 46 4.44 -15.08 7.73
C LYS A 46 4.01 -14.21 6.54
N ARG A 47 2.87 -13.55 6.67
CA ARG A 47 2.30 -12.61 5.69
C ARG A 47 1.79 -11.37 6.39
N ASN A 48 2.03 -10.21 5.78
CA ASN A 48 1.43 -8.96 6.20
C ASN A 48 0.09 -8.82 5.48
N ILE A 49 -1.00 -8.91 6.24
CA ILE A 49 -2.37 -8.84 5.72
C ILE A 49 -3.14 -7.70 6.39
N PRO A 50 -4.23 -7.19 5.80
CA PRO A 50 -5.04 -6.14 6.42
C PRO A 50 -5.55 -6.58 7.79
N VAL A 51 -5.57 -5.68 8.78
CA VAL A 51 -5.98 -6.01 10.16
C VAL A 51 -7.38 -6.62 10.22
N GLY A 52 -8.31 -6.20 9.36
CA GLY A 52 -9.66 -6.78 9.30
C GLY A 52 -9.65 -8.27 8.92
N VAL A 53 -8.74 -8.68 8.02
CA VAL A 53 -8.57 -10.09 7.65
C VAL A 53 -7.86 -10.85 8.77
N ALA A 54 -6.83 -10.25 9.38
CA ALA A 54 -6.14 -10.84 10.52
C ALA A 54 -7.08 -11.07 11.71
N ALA A 55 -7.96 -10.12 12.00
CA ALA A 55 -8.97 -10.24 13.05
C ALA A 55 -10.02 -11.33 12.74
N SER A 56 -10.42 -11.47 11.47
CA SER A 56 -11.43 -12.45 11.08
C SER A 56 -10.90 -13.88 10.95
N GLN A 57 -9.66 -14.08 10.47
CA GLN A 57 -9.11 -15.41 10.18
C GLN A 57 -8.09 -15.87 11.21
N GLY A 58 -7.36 -14.94 11.84
CA GLY A 58 -6.37 -15.23 12.88
C GLY A 58 -5.43 -16.39 12.52
N GLU A 59 -5.44 -17.42 13.36
CA GLU A 59 -4.60 -18.61 13.23
C GLU A 59 -5.00 -19.56 12.08
N ARG A 60 -6.22 -19.43 11.54
CA ARG A 60 -6.73 -20.23 10.41
C ARG A 60 -6.42 -19.58 9.06
N TYR A 61 -5.67 -18.48 9.05
CA TYR A 61 -5.34 -17.78 7.82
C TYR A 61 -4.58 -18.69 6.84
N VAL A 62 -5.12 -18.81 5.63
CA VAL A 62 -4.46 -19.50 4.51
C VAL A 62 -4.02 -18.46 3.50
N CYS A 63 -2.73 -18.42 3.17
CA CYS A 63 -2.23 -17.42 2.22
C CYS A 63 -2.71 -17.72 0.79
N GLN A 64 -2.84 -16.66 -0.04
CA GLN A 64 -3.32 -16.78 -1.42
C GLN A 64 -2.62 -17.91 -2.19
N ARG A 65 -1.30 -18.05 -2.06
CA ARG A 65 -0.59 -19.13 -2.76
C ARG A 65 -1.07 -20.54 -2.38
N CYS A 66 -1.43 -20.78 -1.12
CA CYS A 66 -1.95 -22.08 -0.67
C CYS A 66 -3.42 -22.27 -1.06
N GLN A 67 -4.20 -21.19 -1.16
CA GLN A 67 -5.57 -21.24 -1.68
C GLN A 67 -5.56 -21.64 -3.16
N GLU A 68 -4.71 -21.01 -3.98
CA GLU A 68 -4.56 -21.32 -5.41
C GLU A 68 -4.03 -22.74 -5.67
N ASP A 69 -3.20 -23.27 -4.77
CA ASP A 69 -2.64 -24.63 -4.87
C ASP A 69 -3.67 -25.72 -4.47
N GLY A 70 -4.89 -25.34 -4.07
CA GLY A 70 -5.92 -26.27 -3.59
C GLY A 70 -5.58 -26.94 -2.25
N LYS A 71 -4.70 -26.34 -1.44
CA LYS A 71 -4.24 -26.88 -0.14
C LYS A 71 -5.03 -26.32 1.05
N GLY A 72 -6.27 -25.90 0.83
CA GLY A 72 -7.15 -25.26 1.81
C GLY A 72 -7.99 -26.25 2.59
#